data_AF-A0A5B8VSC1-F1
#
_entry.id   AF-A0A5B8VSC1-F1
#
_cell.length_a   1.000
_cell.length_b   1.000
_cell.length_c   1.000
_cell.angle_alpha   90.00
_cell.angle_beta   90.00
_cell.angle_gamma   90.00
#
_symmetry.space_group_name_H-M   'P 1'
#
loop_
_entity.id
_entity.type
_entity.pdbx_description
1 polymer ?
#
loop_
_entity_poly.entity_id
_entity_poly.type
_entity_poly.pdbx_seq_one_letter_code
_entity_poly.pdbx_strand_id
1 'polypeptide(L)'
;MLTVSMLSISVAWSQSRSPQVEAYIQRYETLAVSEMMRTGVPASITLAQAILESGCGQSTLAKNSNNHFGIKCKTEWTGEKTYHDDDRKAECFRVYNSVEDSYKDHSDFLKNRPYYTDLFRLSQTDYKGWAYGLKKDGYATEKDYPQNLIKLIETYNLENYTDLAISKMKNNQDGAGIIPGSNIALNDQNNANLGQPAAPGRSLTSTASENTDNNTQKALAAVNNSDNLRQNNSGAPAMRVAQTTVRPPSYPVAPFKINHTKVVFAPKGMSLMALASKNNINFHKLLTLNDLGPTAVLSPGQLIFLEKRPKKGEKEYVISKYGQSLKEIAAGQGVALKSLVSYNKTAAELPLAAGQKVYLRGKAPAALKTLSK
;
A
#
# COMPACT_ATOMS: atom_id res chain seq x y z
N MET A 1 47.14 -34.97 -17.67
CA MET A 1 46.74 -33.76 -16.92
C MET A 1 45.22 -33.68 -16.93
N LEU A 2 44.55 -34.06 -15.82
CA LEU A 2 43.11 -33.87 -15.67
C LEU A 2 42.84 -32.42 -15.22
N THR A 3 42.16 -31.64 -16.05
CA THR A 3 41.71 -30.30 -15.72
C THR A 3 40.43 -30.38 -14.88
N VAL A 4 40.54 -30.07 -13.58
CA VAL A 4 39.39 -29.85 -12.70
C VAL A 4 38.81 -28.47 -13.01
N SER A 5 37.66 -28.45 -13.68
CA SER A 5 36.90 -27.22 -13.93
C SER A 5 36.15 -26.85 -12.65
N MET A 6 36.64 -25.84 -11.92
CA MET A 6 35.90 -25.25 -10.79
C MET A 6 34.70 -24.47 -11.32
N LEU A 7 33.50 -25.00 -11.09
CA LEU A 7 32.25 -24.29 -11.33
C LEU A 7 32.07 -23.24 -10.22
N SER A 8 32.32 -21.96 -10.54
CA SER A 8 32.10 -20.85 -9.62
C SER A 8 30.60 -20.63 -9.44
N ILE A 9 30.04 -21.09 -8.32
CA ILE A 9 28.66 -20.78 -7.94
C ILE A 9 28.65 -19.34 -7.43
N SER A 10 28.24 -18.41 -8.29
CA SER A 10 27.93 -17.03 -7.88
C SER A 10 26.66 -17.06 -7.04
N VAL A 11 26.81 -17.03 -5.72
CA VAL A 11 25.70 -16.77 -4.81
C VAL A 11 25.32 -15.29 -4.98
N ALA A 12 24.24 -15.02 -5.71
CA ALA A 12 23.67 -13.69 -5.80
C ALA A 12 23.11 -13.31 -4.42
N TRP A 13 23.84 -12.48 -3.69
CA TRP A 13 23.35 -11.84 -2.48
C TRP A 13 22.25 -10.84 -2.89
N SER A 14 21.00 -11.28 -2.91
CA SER A 14 19.86 -10.36 -2.96
C SER A 14 19.94 -9.50 -1.69
N GLN A 15 20.29 -8.20 -1.82
CA GLN A 15 20.24 -7.30 -0.68
C GLN A 15 18.83 -7.36 -0.10
N SER A 16 18.70 -7.82 1.15
CA SER A 16 17.40 -7.82 1.83
C SER A 16 16.91 -6.38 1.91
N ARG A 17 15.70 -6.13 1.39
CA ARG A 17 15.03 -4.83 1.55
C ARG A 17 14.86 -4.54 3.05
N SER A 18 15.19 -3.30 3.46
CA SER A 18 15.03 -2.85 4.85
C SER A 18 13.55 -2.73 5.21
N PRO A 19 13.07 -3.39 6.30
CA PRO A 19 11.68 -3.27 6.76
C PRO A 19 11.30 -1.83 7.14
N GLN A 20 12.26 -1.04 7.61
CA GLN A 20 12.03 0.35 7.98
C GLN A 20 11.71 1.22 6.75
N VAL A 21 12.43 1.01 5.65
CA VAL A 21 12.17 1.72 4.38
C VAL A 21 10.81 1.30 3.83
N GLU A 22 10.48 0.00 3.88
CA GLU A 22 9.17 -0.50 3.44
C GLU A 22 8.01 0.10 4.26
N ALA A 23 8.16 0.20 5.58
CA ALA A 23 7.17 0.81 6.45
C ALA A 23 7.00 2.31 6.15
N TYR A 24 8.09 3.02 5.86
CA TYR A 24 8.04 4.43 5.47
C TYR A 24 7.31 4.62 4.14
N ILE A 25 7.64 3.79 3.12
CA ILE A 25 6.96 3.80 1.82
C ILE A 25 5.47 3.53 2.01
N GLN A 26 5.10 2.47 2.73
CA GLN A 26 3.69 2.12 2.96
C GLN A 26 2.91 3.26 3.61
N ARG A 27 3.56 4.03 4.49
CA ARG A 27 2.93 5.17 5.18
C ARG A 27 2.67 6.36 4.26
N TYR A 28 3.57 6.65 3.32
CA TYR A 28 3.53 7.88 2.53
C TYR A 28 3.34 7.68 1.01
N GLU A 29 3.16 6.43 0.54
CA GLU A 29 2.98 6.12 -0.88
C GLU A 29 1.79 6.85 -1.51
N THR A 30 0.67 6.92 -0.79
CA THR A 30 -0.56 7.58 -1.28
C THR A 30 -0.38 9.08 -1.40
N LEU A 31 0.34 9.68 -0.45
CA LEU A 31 0.66 11.11 -0.41
C LEU A 31 1.62 11.49 -1.56
N ALA A 32 2.66 10.70 -1.80
CA ALA A 32 3.55 10.93 -2.94
C ALA A 32 2.81 10.83 -4.29
N VAL A 33 1.89 9.87 -4.42
CA VAL A 33 1.03 9.74 -5.60
C VAL A 33 0.11 10.95 -5.76
N SER A 34 -0.52 11.44 -4.70
CA SER A 34 -1.38 12.63 -4.77
C SER A 34 -0.60 13.89 -5.11
N GLU A 35 0.61 14.06 -4.57
CA GLU A 35 1.46 15.21 -4.86
C GLU A 35 2.00 15.20 -6.29
N MET A 36 2.29 14.01 -6.85
CA MET A 36 2.56 13.88 -8.28
C MET A 36 1.34 14.29 -9.12
N MET A 37 0.14 13.86 -8.72
CA MET A 37 -1.11 14.27 -9.39
C MET A 37 -1.34 15.78 -9.35
N ARG A 38 -0.93 16.44 -8.27
CA ARG A 38 -1.10 17.88 -8.06
C ARG A 38 -0.07 18.74 -8.79
N THR A 39 1.19 18.33 -8.77
CA THR A 39 2.33 19.20 -9.19
C THR A 39 3.05 18.70 -10.43
N GLY A 40 3.00 17.39 -10.68
CA GLY A 40 3.75 16.71 -11.73
C GLY A 40 5.12 16.18 -11.30
N VAL A 41 5.59 16.43 -10.07
CA VAL A 41 6.83 15.85 -9.54
C VAL A 41 6.65 14.32 -9.44
N PRO A 42 7.52 13.48 -10.01
CA PRO A 42 7.34 12.04 -9.99
C PRO A 42 7.26 11.47 -8.57
N ALA A 43 6.25 10.64 -8.29
CA ALA A 43 6.07 10.03 -6.98
C ALA A 43 7.30 9.21 -6.55
N SER A 44 7.97 8.56 -7.50
CA SER A 44 9.24 7.87 -7.27
C SER A 44 10.35 8.78 -6.74
N ILE A 45 10.44 10.02 -7.25
CA ILE A 45 11.42 11.02 -6.82
C ILE A 45 11.07 11.53 -5.44
N THR A 46 9.81 11.92 -5.22
CA THR A 46 9.34 12.39 -3.90
C THR A 46 9.60 11.35 -2.81
N LEU A 47 9.28 10.08 -3.02
CA LEU A 47 9.55 9.02 -2.04
C LEU A 47 11.05 8.80 -1.83
N ALA A 48 11.85 8.75 -2.89
CA ALA A 48 13.29 8.54 -2.77
C ALA A 48 13.98 9.67 -1.99
N GLN A 49 13.62 10.93 -2.28
CA GLN A 49 14.10 12.08 -1.53
C GLN A 49 13.64 12.00 -0.07
N ALA A 50 12.34 11.80 0.18
CA ALA A 50 11.84 11.73 1.55
C ALA A 50 12.53 10.62 2.37
N ILE A 51 12.79 9.44 1.78
CA ILE A 51 13.52 8.35 2.42
C ILE A 51 14.96 8.78 2.78
N LEU A 52 15.67 9.36 1.82
CA LEU A 52 17.07 9.76 1.95
C LEU A 52 17.24 10.91 2.95
N GLU A 53 16.52 12.02 2.74
CA GLU A 53 16.66 13.26 3.52
C GLU A 53 16.21 13.10 4.97
N SER A 54 15.17 12.29 5.22
CA SER A 54 14.64 12.10 6.57
C SER A 54 15.23 10.88 7.29
N GLY A 55 16.05 10.07 6.62
CA GLY A 55 16.48 8.77 7.13
C GLY A 55 15.29 7.88 7.49
N CYS A 56 14.32 7.77 6.57
CA CYS A 56 13.02 7.11 6.82
C CYS A 56 12.26 7.70 8.03
N GLY A 57 12.27 9.03 8.15
CA GLY A 57 11.62 9.78 9.23
C GLY A 57 12.31 9.69 10.58
N GLN A 58 13.54 9.18 10.65
CA GLN A 58 14.25 9.01 11.91
C GLN A 58 15.18 10.15 12.28
N SER A 59 15.50 11.04 11.34
CA SER A 59 16.35 12.20 11.61
C SER A 59 15.73 13.10 12.68
N THR A 60 16.57 13.77 13.47
CA THR A 60 16.12 14.73 14.49
C THR A 60 15.27 15.83 13.86
N LEU A 61 15.66 16.30 12.67
CA LEU A 61 14.90 17.30 11.92
C LEU A 61 13.50 16.76 11.59
N ALA A 62 13.38 15.58 10.99
CA ALA A 62 12.08 15.01 10.64
C ALA A 62 11.19 14.77 11.86
N LYS A 63 11.74 14.21 12.95
CA LYS A 63 10.97 13.91 14.17
C LYS A 63 10.45 15.15 14.89
N ASN A 64 11.26 16.20 14.95
CA ASN A 64 10.95 17.37 15.78
C ASN A 64 10.28 18.50 15.01
N SER A 65 10.35 18.48 13.67
CA SER A 65 9.82 19.57 12.84
C SER A 65 8.93 19.11 11.69
N ASN A 66 8.69 17.80 11.57
CA ASN A 66 8.03 17.18 10.41
C ASN A 66 8.69 17.50 9.06
N ASN A 67 9.93 18.01 9.04
CA ASN A 67 10.62 18.36 7.80
C ASN A 67 11.33 17.13 7.22
N HIS A 68 10.67 16.46 6.28
CA HIS A 68 11.13 15.22 5.68
C HIS A 68 12.05 15.39 4.47
N PHE A 69 12.28 16.63 4.03
CA PHE A 69 13.01 16.94 2.79
C PHE A 69 14.20 17.87 3.00
N GLY A 70 14.50 18.23 4.26
CA GLY A 70 15.63 19.12 4.58
C GLY A 70 15.45 20.55 4.05
N ILE A 71 14.21 21.03 3.86
CA ILE A 71 14.00 22.34 3.23
C ILE A 71 14.44 23.45 4.19
N LYS A 72 15.46 24.19 3.77
CA LYS A 72 16.02 25.33 4.51
C LYS A 72 15.05 26.53 4.46
N CYS A 73 15.09 27.37 5.49
CA CYS A 73 14.42 28.66 5.46
C CYS A 73 15.04 29.50 4.35
N LYS A 74 14.19 29.99 3.45
CA LYS A 74 14.55 31.01 2.46
C LYS A 74 13.75 32.28 2.79
N THR A 75 14.01 33.36 2.07
CA THR A 75 13.43 34.69 2.37
C THR A 75 11.91 34.70 2.36
N GLU A 76 11.28 33.83 1.56
CA GLU A 76 9.83 33.72 1.49
C GLU A 76 9.20 32.88 2.61
N TRP A 77 9.98 32.21 3.46
CA TRP A 77 9.44 31.37 4.52
C TRP A 77 9.04 32.20 5.75
N THR A 78 7.73 32.28 5.98
CA THR A 78 7.11 33.00 7.10
C THR A 78 6.59 32.09 8.21
N GLY A 79 6.67 30.77 8.04
CA GLY A 79 6.24 29.78 9.03
C GLY A 79 7.26 29.58 10.16
N GLU A 80 6.99 28.59 11.01
CA GLU A 80 7.87 28.21 12.12
C GLU A 80 9.24 27.72 11.62
N LYS A 81 10.28 27.93 12.44
CA LYS A 81 11.69 27.71 12.08
C LYS A 81 12.39 26.96 13.20
N THR A 82 13.29 26.06 12.81
CA THR A 82 14.25 25.42 13.71
C THR A 82 15.66 25.61 13.17
N TYR A 83 16.67 25.43 14.01
CA TYR A 83 18.07 25.59 13.65
C TYR A 83 18.84 24.32 13.95
N HIS A 84 19.57 23.82 12.95
CA HIS A 84 20.38 22.62 13.06
C HIS A 84 21.73 22.83 12.37
N ASP A 85 22.74 22.15 12.85
CA ASP A 85 24.01 22.05 12.15
C ASP A 85 23.87 21.05 11.00
N ASP A 86 24.18 21.49 9.78
CA ASP A 86 24.15 20.68 8.55
C ASP A 86 25.41 21.01 7.73
N ASP A 87 25.31 21.64 6.54
CA ASP A 87 26.46 22.11 5.78
C ASP A 87 27.22 23.23 6.54
N ARG A 88 26.48 24.02 7.32
CA ARG A 88 27.00 25.08 8.20
C ARG A 88 26.36 24.99 9.58
N LYS A 89 27.00 25.62 10.55
CA LYS A 89 26.43 25.73 11.90
C LYS A 89 25.17 26.60 11.88
N ALA A 90 24.17 26.18 12.65
CA ALA A 90 22.91 26.88 12.86
C ALA A 90 22.19 27.28 11.54
N GLU A 91 22.12 26.36 10.58
CA GLU A 91 21.29 26.58 9.40
C GLU A 91 19.81 26.51 9.76
N CYS A 92 19.02 27.43 9.19
CA CYS A 92 17.60 27.52 9.44
C CYS A 92 16.84 26.52 8.56
N PHE A 93 15.95 25.75 9.17
CA PHE A 93 15.05 24.80 8.50
C PHE A 93 13.60 25.13 8.80
N ARG A 94 12.74 24.85 7.81
CA ARG A 94 11.29 24.99 7.94
C ARG A 94 10.74 23.98 8.95
N VAL A 95 9.75 24.38 9.74
CA VAL A 95 8.98 23.52 10.64
C VAL A 95 7.55 23.43 10.12
N TYR A 96 6.97 22.23 10.15
CA TYR A 96 5.63 21.96 9.65
C TYR A 96 4.76 21.34 10.73
N ASN A 97 3.45 21.60 10.65
CA ASN A 97 2.46 21.02 11.57
C ASN A 97 2.30 19.51 11.35
N SER A 98 2.49 19.05 10.12
CA SER A 98 2.32 17.65 9.71
C SER A 98 3.37 17.23 8.68
N VAL A 99 3.51 15.92 8.45
CA VAL A 99 4.39 15.40 7.40
C VAL A 99 3.81 15.71 6.02
N GLU A 100 2.48 15.71 5.92
CA GLU A 100 1.69 16.08 4.76
C GLU A 100 2.03 17.50 4.28
N ASP A 101 2.14 18.46 5.22
CA ASP A 101 2.57 19.83 4.92
C ASP A 101 4.00 19.87 4.35
N SER A 102 4.90 19.03 4.86
CA SER A 102 6.26 18.95 4.34
C SER A 102 6.33 18.37 2.93
N TYR A 103 5.51 17.37 2.60
CA TYR A 103 5.38 16.82 1.24
C TYR A 103 4.78 17.85 0.27
N LYS A 104 3.76 18.58 0.73
CA LYS A 104 3.14 19.63 -0.06
C LYS A 104 4.12 20.77 -0.35
N ASP A 105 4.85 21.23 0.67
CA ASP A 105 5.83 22.29 0.49
C ASP A 105 7.01 21.84 -0.39
N HIS A 106 7.45 20.58 -0.29
CA HIS A 106 8.46 20.02 -1.18
C HIS A 106 8.04 20.04 -2.65
N SER A 107 6.85 19.55 -2.96
CA SER A 107 6.39 19.50 -4.34
C SER A 107 6.10 20.91 -4.89
N ASP A 108 5.61 21.85 -4.07
CA ASP A 108 5.48 23.26 -4.41
C ASP A 108 6.85 23.94 -4.62
N PHE A 109 7.84 23.61 -3.79
CA PHE A 109 9.20 24.12 -3.87
C PHE A 109 9.86 23.74 -5.20
N LEU A 110 9.73 22.48 -5.63
CA LEU A 110 10.23 22.03 -6.92
C LEU A 110 9.43 22.65 -8.07
N LYS A 111 8.10 22.69 -7.96
CA LYS A 111 7.21 23.17 -9.03
C LYS A 111 7.39 24.66 -9.35
N ASN A 112 7.54 25.49 -8.33
CA ASN A 112 7.39 26.94 -8.47
C ASN A 112 8.73 27.68 -8.59
N ARG A 113 9.87 27.03 -8.32
CA ARG A 113 11.17 27.70 -8.41
C ARG A 113 11.74 27.65 -9.83
N PRO A 114 12.23 28.80 -10.37
CA PRO A 114 12.80 28.87 -11.71
C PRO A 114 13.93 27.88 -11.97
N TYR A 115 14.73 27.56 -10.96
CA TYR A 115 15.89 26.68 -11.10
C TYR A 115 15.51 25.23 -11.47
N TYR A 116 14.28 24.79 -11.18
CA TYR A 116 13.84 23.41 -11.42
C TYR A 116 12.94 23.26 -12.65
N THR A 117 12.71 24.32 -13.42
CA THR A 117 11.73 24.28 -14.53
C THR A 117 12.09 23.25 -15.60
N ASP A 118 13.37 23.00 -15.83
CA ASP A 118 13.83 22.04 -16.83
C ASP A 118 13.54 20.59 -16.43
N LEU A 119 13.42 20.29 -15.13
CA LEU A 119 12.98 18.97 -14.66
C LEU A 119 11.61 18.60 -15.22
N PHE A 120 10.70 19.57 -15.31
CA PHE A 120 9.34 19.36 -15.80
C PHE A 120 9.24 19.21 -17.33
N ARG A 121 10.36 19.34 -18.06
CA ARG A 121 10.45 18.97 -19.48
C ARG A 121 10.76 17.48 -19.68
N LEU A 122 11.27 16.82 -18.65
CA LEU A 122 11.56 15.38 -18.67
C LEU A 122 10.27 14.58 -18.58
N SER A 123 10.31 13.35 -19.10
CA SER A 123 9.24 12.39 -18.82
C SER A 123 9.13 12.17 -17.31
N GLN A 124 7.91 12.06 -16.79
CA GLN A 124 7.68 11.73 -15.38
C GLN A 124 8.22 10.34 -15.01
N THR A 125 8.40 9.45 -16.00
CA THR A 125 9.01 8.12 -15.82
C THR A 125 10.54 8.14 -15.89
N ASP A 126 11.17 9.25 -16.28
CA ASP A 126 12.62 9.39 -16.37
C ASP A 126 13.25 9.77 -15.02
N TYR A 127 13.11 8.90 -14.03
CA TYR A 127 13.64 9.18 -12.69
C TYR A 127 15.17 9.37 -12.67
N LYS A 128 15.90 8.83 -13.67
CA LYS A 128 17.35 9.03 -13.80
C LYS A 128 17.64 10.47 -14.20
N GLY A 129 16.98 10.96 -15.25
CA GLY A 129 17.06 12.37 -15.66
C GLY A 129 16.67 13.32 -14.52
N TRP A 130 15.59 13.00 -13.79
CA TRP A 130 15.18 13.79 -12.62
C TRP A 130 16.24 13.81 -11.52
N ALA A 131 16.83 12.66 -11.16
CA ALA A 131 17.85 12.58 -10.12
C ALA A 131 19.12 13.38 -10.46
N TYR A 132 19.59 13.30 -11.71
CA TYR A 132 20.73 14.10 -12.18
C TYR A 132 20.38 15.58 -12.32
N GLY A 133 19.18 15.91 -12.77
CA GLY A 133 18.71 17.29 -12.87
C GLY A 133 18.59 17.96 -11.50
N LEU A 134 18.03 17.29 -10.50
CA LEU A 134 17.94 17.81 -9.12
C LEU A 134 19.32 18.18 -8.57
N LYS A 135 20.33 17.34 -8.82
CA LYS A 135 21.71 17.62 -8.45
C LYS A 135 22.27 18.83 -9.21
N LYS A 136 22.09 18.86 -10.54
CA LYS A 136 22.53 19.96 -11.41
C LYS A 136 21.92 21.30 -10.99
N ASP A 137 20.65 21.29 -10.60
CA ASP A 137 19.87 22.48 -10.24
C ASP A 137 20.05 22.86 -8.76
N GLY A 138 20.98 22.21 -8.05
CA GLY A 138 21.46 22.62 -6.74
C GLY A 138 20.59 22.17 -5.55
N TYR A 139 19.80 21.11 -5.70
CA TYR A 139 19.05 20.55 -4.56
C TYR A 139 19.99 20.00 -3.47
N ALA A 140 21.07 19.30 -3.85
CA ALA A 140 22.03 18.69 -2.93
C ALA A 140 23.48 18.94 -3.34
N THR A 141 24.37 19.04 -2.35
CA THR A 141 25.83 19.25 -2.52
C THR A 141 26.60 17.94 -2.65
N GLU A 142 26.07 16.83 -2.12
CA GLU A 142 26.67 15.50 -2.20
C GLU A 142 26.87 15.04 -3.65
N LYS A 143 28.02 14.43 -3.96
CA LYS A 143 28.37 13.96 -5.31
C LYS A 143 27.50 12.79 -5.75
N ASP A 144 27.25 11.84 -4.84
CA ASP A 144 26.55 10.58 -5.14
C ASP A 144 25.04 10.68 -4.97
N TYR A 145 24.50 11.90 -4.79
CA TYR A 145 23.08 12.14 -4.60
C TYR A 145 22.20 11.51 -5.69
N PRO A 146 22.47 11.71 -7.00
CA PRO A 146 21.68 11.05 -8.04
C PRO A 146 21.68 9.52 -7.93
N GLN A 147 22.85 8.94 -7.66
CA GLN A 147 23.06 7.49 -7.58
C GLN A 147 22.32 6.92 -6.37
N ASN A 148 22.31 7.63 -5.23
CA ASN A 148 21.57 7.23 -4.04
C ASN A 148 20.05 7.23 -4.29
N LEU A 149 19.51 8.26 -4.96
CA LEU A 149 18.10 8.28 -5.35
C LEU A 149 17.77 7.14 -6.32
N ILE A 150 18.55 6.97 -7.38
CA ILE A 150 18.36 5.89 -8.37
C ILE A 150 18.37 4.53 -7.68
N LYS A 151 19.33 4.30 -6.78
CA LYS A 151 19.43 3.05 -6.02
C LYS A 151 18.19 2.80 -5.17
N LEU A 152 17.67 3.81 -4.46
CA LEU A 152 16.43 3.68 -3.69
C LEU A 152 15.24 3.35 -4.59
N ILE A 153 15.11 4.05 -5.73
CA ILE A 153 14.03 3.83 -6.68
C ILE A 153 14.08 2.39 -7.21
N GLU A 154 15.24 1.93 -7.70
CA GLU A 154 15.39 0.59 -8.27
C GLU A 154 15.27 -0.52 -7.21
N THR A 155 15.80 -0.32 -5.99
CA THR A 155 15.76 -1.32 -4.91
C THR A 155 14.34 -1.54 -4.37
N TYR A 156 13.55 -0.48 -4.30
CA TYR A 156 12.20 -0.50 -3.72
C TYR A 156 11.08 -0.41 -4.77
N ASN A 157 11.44 -0.43 -6.05
CA ASN A 157 10.54 -0.28 -7.18
C ASN A 157 9.60 0.93 -7.06
N LEU A 158 10.18 2.09 -6.72
CA LEU A 158 9.41 3.30 -6.47
C LEU A 158 8.79 3.86 -7.76
N GLU A 159 9.32 3.49 -8.93
CA GLU A 159 8.75 3.82 -10.25
C GLU A 159 7.30 3.36 -10.39
N ASN A 160 6.90 2.28 -9.71
CA ASN A 160 5.53 1.83 -9.77
C ASN A 160 4.55 2.89 -9.24
N TYR A 161 4.92 3.69 -8.23
CA TYR A 161 4.06 4.77 -7.72
C TYR A 161 3.85 5.88 -8.74
N THR A 162 4.88 6.17 -9.54
CA THR A 162 4.77 7.08 -10.70
C THR A 162 3.79 6.51 -11.74
N ASP A 163 3.91 5.22 -12.08
CA ASP A 163 3.01 4.55 -13.02
C ASP A 163 1.55 4.53 -12.53
N LEU A 164 1.34 4.35 -11.22
CA LEU A 164 0.03 4.42 -10.58
C LEU A 164 -0.58 5.82 -10.72
N ALA A 165 0.19 6.87 -10.44
CA ALA A 165 -0.27 8.25 -10.60
C ALA A 165 -0.67 8.53 -12.06
N ILE A 166 0.17 8.15 -13.03
CA ILE A 166 -0.12 8.28 -14.47
C ILE A 166 -1.40 7.53 -14.84
N SER A 167 -1.58 6.30 -14.34
CA SER A 167 -2.78 5.50 -14.59
C SER A 167 -4.04 6.16 -14.03
N LYS A 168 -3.96 6.72 -12.81
CA LYS A 168 -5.07 7.47 -12.21
C LYS A 168 -5.42 8.74 -13.00
N MET A 169 -4.42 9.50 -13.45
CA MET A 169 -4.63 10.69 -14.27
C MET A 169 -5.33 10.35 -15.60
N LYS A 170 -4.90 9.29 -16.30
CA LYS A 170 -5.52 8.85 -17.57
C LYS A 170 -6.99 8.49 -17.40
N ASN A 171 -7.31 7.68 -16.40
CA ASN A 171 -8.69 7.29 -16.10
C ASN A 171 -9.58 8.50 -15.76
N ASN A 172 -9.03 9.51 -15.09
CA ASN A 172 -9.75 10.75 -14.80
C ASN A 172 -10.02 11.56 -16.06
N GLN A 173 -9.15 11.50 -17.09
CA GLN A 173 -9.38 12.19 -18.36
C GLN A 173 -10.37 11.45 -19.25
N ASP A 174 -10.33 10.11 -19.28
CA ASP A 174 -11.26 9.29 -20.08
C ASP A 174 -12.69 9.30 -19.49
N GLY A 175 -12.85 9.72 -18.23
CA GLY A 175 -14.15 9.90 -17.55
C GLY A 175 -14.65 11.35 -17.46
N ALA A 176 -13.89 12.34 -17.93
CA ALA A 176 -14.18 13.77 -17.73
C ALA A 176 -14.63 14.47 -19.03
N GLY A 177 -15.79 14.07 -19.54
CA GLY A 177 -16.70 15.05 -20.11
C GLY A 177 -17.44 15.73 -18.95
N ILE A 178 -16.96 16.90 -18.51
CA ILE A 178 -17.68 18.06 -17.88
C ILE A 178 -16.74 18.88 -16.95
N ILE A 179 -16.42 20.10 -17.44
CA ILE A 179 -16.02 21.39 -16.81
C ILE A 179 -14.75 21.47 -15.91
N PRO A 180 -13.76 22.33 -16.25
CA PRO A 180 -12.61 22.65 -15.40
C PRO A 180 -12.95 23.70 -14.35
N GLY A 181 -12.66 23.40 -13.08
CA GLY A 181 -12.74 24.36 -11.97
C GLY A 181 -13.59 23.89 -10.80
N SER A 182 -13.18 22.83 -10.11
CA SER A 182 -13.74 22.49 -8.80
C SER A 182 -12.65 21.88 -7.93
N ASN A 183 -12.32 22.60 -6.85
CA ASN A 183 -11.45 22.14 -5.78
C ASN A 183 -12.07 20.87 -5.17
N ILE A 184 -11.50 19.70 -5.46
CA ILE A 184 -11.83 18.48 -4.73
C ILE A 184 -11.09 18.57 -3.40
N ALA A 185 -11.77 19.13 -2.39
CA ALA A 185 -11.43 18.88 -1.00
C ALA A 185 -11.64 17.38 -0.75
N LEU A 186 -10.55 16.63 -0.60
CA LEU A 186 -10.60 15.26 -0.11
C LEU A 186 -11.02 15.33 1.36
N ASN A 187 -12.27 14.95 1.62
CA ASN A 187 -12.81 14.84 2.96
C ASN A 187 -12.23 13.57 3.60
N ASP A 188 -11.17 13.75 4.40
CA ASP A 188 -10.56 12.68 5.20
C ASP A 188 -11.34 12.51 6.50
N GLN A 189 -12.19 11.49 6.54
CA GLN A 189 -12.88 11.04 7.74
C GLN A 189 -12.69 9.53 7.92
N ASN A 190 -11.49 8.99 7.67
CA ASN A 190 -11.12 7.64 8.10
C ASN A 190 -9.59 7.45 8.19
N ASN A 191 -8.91 8.25 9.01
CA ASN A 191 -7.61 7.86 9.54
C ASN A 191 -7.43 8.31 11.00
N ALA A 192 -8.32 7.84 11.87
CA ALA A 192 -8.03 7.77 13.29
C ALA A 192 -7.43 6.40 13.58
N ASN A 193 -6.23 6.42 14.16
CA ASN A 193 -5.54 5.32 14.85
C ASN A 193 -4.48 4.54 14.05
N LEU A 194 -3.34 5.20 13.82
CA LEU A 194 -2.03 4.55 13.82
C LEU A 194 -1.10 5.35 14.75
N GLY A 195 -0.92 4.83 15.96
CA GLY A 195 -0.22 5.49 17.05
C GLY A 195 1.20 5.96 16.70
N GLN A 196 1.47 7.22 17.01
CA GLN A 196 2.82 7.74 17.25
C GLN A 196 3.38 7.10 18.52
N PRO A 197 4.65 6.65 18.54
CA PRO A 197 5.40 6.64 19.78
C PRO A 197 5.75 8.09 20.14
N ALA A 198 5.21 8.57 21.25
CA ALA A 198 5.50 9.89 21.81
C ALA A 198 7.00 10.02 22.12
N ALA A 199 7.62 11.11 21.66
CA ALA A 199 8.91 11.55 22.14
C ALA A 199 8.75 12.17 23.56
N PRO A 200 9.72 11.99 24.48
CA PRO A 200 9.57 12.43 25.86
C PRO A 200 9.62 13.96 25.98
N GLY A 201 8.59 14.50 26.64
CA GLY A 201 8.44 15.92 26.95
C GLY A 201 9.50 16.44 27.91
N ARG A 202 9.95 17.65 27.62
CA ARG A 202 10.92 18.47 28.35
C ARG A 202 10.25 19.04 29.62
N SER A 203 10.84 18.81 30.79
CA SER A 203 10.44 19.41 32.06
C SER A 203 10.88 20.88 32.12
N LEU A 204 9.92 21.78 32.32
CA LEU A 204 10.13 23.14 32.80
C LEU A 204 9.59 23.20 34.24
N THR A 205 10.46 23.58 35.15
CA THR A 205 10.23 23.85 36.56
C THR A 205 9.35 25.08 36.77
N SER A 206 8.35 24.99 37.65
CA SER A 206 7.97 26.08 38.58
C SER A 206 6.98 25.60 39.67
N THR A 207 7.49 25.56 40.90
CA THR A 207 6.93 26.08 42.16
C THR A 207 5.41 26.13 42.42
N ALA A 208 5.05 25.47 43.53
CA ALA A 208 4.32 25.97 44.70
C ALA A 208 2.78 25.84 44.82
N SER A 209 2.43 25.42 46.04
CA SER A 209 1.21 25.57 46.86
C SER A 209 0.06 24.55 46.73
N GLU A 210 -0.02 23.77 47.82
CA GLU A 210 -1.20 23.56 48.69
C GLU A 210 -2.49 23.03 48.06
N ASN A 211 -2.86 21.82 48.50
CA ASN A 211 -4.23 21.64 48.99
C ASN A 211 -4.31 20.53 50.05
N THR A 212 -4.93 20.90 51.16
CA THR A 212 -5.29 20.07 52.31
C THR A 212 -6.57 19.30 52.03
N ASP A 213 -6.53 18.03 52.43
CA ASP A 213 -7.55 17.34 53.21
C ASP A 213 -8.93 16.91 52.64
N ASN A 214 -9.21 15.66 53.02
CA ASN A 214 -10.48 15.06 53.45
C ASN A 214 -11.34 14.34 52.39
N ASN A 215 -11.32 13.00 52.36
CA ASN A 215 -12.04 12.03 53.23
C ASN A 215 -13.31 11.52 52.47
N THR A 216 -13.76 10.27 52.46
CA THR A 216 -13.54 9.09 53.30
C THR A 216 -13.96 7.83 52.52
N GLN A 217 -13.33 6.72 52.93
CA GLN A 217 -13.56 5.33 52.58
C GLN A 217 -14.95 4.77 52.95
N LYS A 218 -15.39 3.74 52.22
CA LYS A 218 -15.80 2.42 52.74
C LYS A 218 -16.03 1.49 51.52
N ALA A 219 -15.19 0.48 51.27
CA ALA A 219 -15.25 -0.90 51.82
C ALA A 219 -16.59 -1.61 51.62
N LEU A 220 -16.74 -2.90 51.32
CA LEU A 220 -15.91 -4.09 51.03
C LEU A 220 -16.93 -5.11 50.46
N ALA A 221 -16.70 -5.74 49.31
CA ALA A 221 -16.38 -7.17 49.10
C ALA A 221 -17.46 -8.23 49.51
N ALA A 222 -17.75 -9.16 48.56
CA ALA A 222 -18.24 -10.56 48.67
C ALA A 222 -19.44 -10.84 47.72
N VAL A 223 -19.29 -11.59 46.61
CA VAL A 223 -19.18 -13.06 46.42
C VAL A 223 -20.54 -13.79 46.28
N ASN A 224 -20.75 -14.33 45.06
CA ASN A 224 -21.44 -15.56 44.61
C ASN A 224 -22.97 -15.82 44.83
N ASN A 225 -23.64 -15.86 43.66
CA ASN A 225 -24.46 -16.96 43.09
C ASN A 225 -25.70 -17.49 43.85
N SER A 226 -26.90 -17.37 43.23
CA SER A 226 -27.69 -18.48 42.63
C SER A 226 -29.19 -18.12 42.48
N ASP A 227 -29.78 -18.66 41.41
CA ASP A 227 -31.18 -19.09 41.23
C ASP A 227 -32.34 -18.12 40.91
N ASN A 228 -32.71 -18.15 39.61
CA ASN A 228 -33.96 -18.75 39.07
C ASN A 228 -35.28 -17.95 39.18
N LEU A 229 -35.76 -17.43 38.04
CA LEU A 229 -37.18 -17.28 37.74
C LEU A 229 -37.46 -17.63 36.27
N ARG A 230 -38.37 -18.59 36.10
CA ARG A 230 -39.00 -19.07 34.86
C ARG A 230 -40.07 -18.06 34.38
N GLN A 231 -40.26 -17.91 33.07
CA GLN A 231 -41.49 -18.31 32.35
C GLN A 231 -41.46 -17.94 30.84
N ASN A 232 -41.54 -19.00 30.02
CA ASN A 232 -42.35 -19.22 28.80
C ASN A 232 -42.66 -18.06 27.82
N ASN A 233 -42.32 -18.28 26.54
CA ASN A 233 -43.32 -18.23 25.47
C ASN A 233 -42.92 -19.04 24.22
N SER A 234 -43.92 -19.72 23.66
CA SER A 234 -43.88 -20.66 22.55
C SER A 234 -43.92 -19.98 21.18
N GLY A 235 -43.22 -20.53 20.18
CA GLY A 235 -43.39 -20.14 18.77
C GLY A 235 -42.49 -20.91 17.79
N ALA A 236 -43.10 -21.85 17.05
CA ALA A 236 -42.73 -22.50 15.78
C ALA A 236 -41.26 -22.91 15.46
N PRO A 237 -40.99 -24.10 14.89
CA PRO A 237 -39.64 -24.53 14.57
C PRO A 237 -39.14 -23.83 13.30
N ALA A 238 -38.39 -22.74 13.47
CA ALA A 238 -37.51 -22.26 12.42
C ALA A 238 -36.34 -23.25 12.29
N MET A 239 -36.23 -23.86 11.12
CA MET A 239 -35.12 -24.72 10.71
C MET A 239 -33.81 -23.92 10.85
N ARG A 240 -33.14 -24.05 12.01
CA ARG A 240 -31.81 -23.48 12.24
C ARG A 240 -30.84 -24.17 11.31
N VAL A 241 -30.55 -23.55 10.17
CA VAL A 241 -29.35 -23.83 9.40
C VAL A 241 -28.19 -23.55 10.35
N ALA A 242 -27.57 -24.61 10.85
CA ALA A 242 -26.32 -24.52 11.59
C ALA A 242 -25.33 -23.78 10.68
N GLN A 243 -25.05 -22.51 10.98
CA GLN A 243 -23.93 -21.79 10.38
C GLN A 243 -22.66 -22.48 10.86
N THR A 244 -22.26 -23.52 10.14
CA THR A 244 -20.91 -24.05 10.24
C THR A 244 -20.02 -22.92 9.75
N THR A 245 -19.36 -22.22 10.67
CA THR A 245 -18.34 -21.23 10.34
C THR A 245 -17.18 -21.97 9.68
N VAL A 246 -17.27 -22.17 8.37
CA VAL A 246 -16.18 -22.73 7.56
C VAL A 246 -15.02 -21.76 7.71
N ARG A 247 -14.00 -22.14 8.50
CA ARG A 247 -12.77 -21.36 8.60
C ARG A 247 -12.24 -21.19 7.18
N PRO A 248 -11.98 -19.95 6.71
CA PRO A 248 -11.40 -19.75 5.39
C PRO A 248 -10.08 -20.53 5.30
N PRO A 249 -9.76 -21.11 4.13
CA PRO A 249 -8.53 -21.85 3.95
C PRO A 249 -7.33 -21.02 4.42
N SER A 250 -6.52 -21.59 5.31
CA SER A 250 -5.29 -20.96 5.79
C SER A 250 -4.23 -21.09 4.71
N TYR A 251 -3.73 -19.96 4.21
CA TYR A 251 -2.68 -19.92 3.22
C TYR A 251 -1.34 -19.52 3.86
N PRO A 252 -0.20 -20.00 3.33
CA PRO A 252 1.10 -19.55 3.78
C PRO A 252 1.27 -18.04 3.65
N VAL A 253 2.02 -17.44 4.58
CA VAL A 253 2.41 -16.02 4.52
C VAL A 253 3.41 -15.77 3.38
N ALA A 254 4.21 -16.78 3.02
CA ALA A 254 5.15 -16.74 1.91
C ALA A 254 4.49 -17.12 0.57
N PRO A 255 5.07 -16.71 -0.58
CA PRO A 255 4.58 -17.17 -1.88
C PRO A 255 4.54 -18.70 -1.98
N PHE A 256 3.46 -19.22 -2.55
CA PHE A 256 3.23 -20.65 -2.76
C PHE A 256 2.70 -20.86 -4.18
N LYS A 257 2.29 -22.09 -4.52
CA LYS A 257 1.77 -22.42 -5.86
C LYS A 257 0.36 -22.96 -5.80
N ILE A 258 -0.47 -22.54 -6.75
CA ILE A 258 -1.74 -23.17 -7.10
C ILE A 258 -1.68 -23.48 -8.60
N ASN A 259 -1.90 -24.74 -8.98
CA ASN A 259 -1.81 -25.18 -10.38
C ASN A 259 -0.48 -24.74 -11.03
N HIS A 260 0.62 -25.06 -10.32
CA HIS A 260 2.01 -24.70 -10.63
C HIS A 260 2.32 -23.20 -10.79
N THR A 261 1.36 -22.31 -10.54
CA THR A 261 1.48 -20.85 -10.72
C THR A 261 1.78 -20.19 -9.38
N LYS A 262 2.79 -19.31 -9.34
CA LYS A 262 3.16 -18.59 -8.11
C LYS A 262 2.04 -17.63 -7.69
N VAL A 263 1.67 -17.70 -6.42
CA VAL A 263 0.57 -16.94 -5.81
C VAL A 263 0.95 -16.52 -4.39
N VAL A 264 0.39 -15.41 -3.94
CA VAL A 264 0.51 -14.90 -2.57
C VAL A 264 -0.88 -14.62 -2.00
N PHE A 265 -1.00 -14.73 -0.68
CA PHE A 265 -2.20 -14.36 0.04
C PHE A 265 -2.07 -12.90 0.49
N ALA A 266 -3.01 -12.05 0.11
CA ALA A 266 -2.99 -10.62 0.45
C ALA A 266 -3.10 -10.42 1.97
N PRO A 267 -2.03 -9.93 2.64
CA PRO A 267 -2.08 -9.64 4.07
C PRO A 267 -3.03 -8.48 4.34
N LYS A 268 -3.69 -8.50 5.50
CA LYS A 268 -4.54 -7.38 5.94
C LYS A 268 -3.71 -6.09 5.97
N GLY A 269 -4.20 -5.03 5.31
CA GLY A 269 -3.57 -3.71 5.30
C GLY A 269 -2.42 -3.54 4.30
N MET A 270 -2.03 -4.58 3.54
CA MET A 270 -1.06 -4.43 2.46
C MET A 270 -1.75 -3.91 1.21
N SER A 271 -1.24 -2.82 0.63
CA SER A 271 -1.73 -2.34 -0.67
C SER A 271 -1.30 -3.28 -1.79
N LEU A 272 -2.07 -3.32 -2.88
CA LEU A 272 -1.69 -4.08 -4.07
C LEU A 272 -0.35 -3.61 -4.65
N MET A 273 -0.03 -2.34 -4.43
CA MET A 273 1.23 -1.75 -4.83
C MET A 273 2.40 -2.26 -3.99
N ALA A 274 2.27 -2.24 -2.65
CA ALA A 274 3.26 -2.82 -1.76
C ALA A 274 3.49 -4.31 -2.08
N LEU A 275 2.43 -5.04 -2.44
CA LEU A 275 2.53 -6.43 -2.87
C LEU A 275 3.29 -6.59 -4.21
N ALA A 276 3.06 -5.71 -5.18
CA ALA A 276 3.77 -5.69 -6.46
C ALA A 276 5.26 -5.42 -6.27
N SER A 277 5.58 -4.35 -5.53
CA SER A 277 6.95 -3.97 -5.18
C SER A 277 7.67 -5.10 -4.43
N LYS A 278 7.07 -5.65 -3.37
CA LYS A 278 7.66 -6.73 -2.57
C LYS A 278 7.99 -7.99 -3.40
N ASN A 279 7.23 -8.25 -4.46
CA ASN A 279 7.42 -9.41 -5.32
C ASN A 279 8.18 -9.09 -6.62
N ASN A 280 8.76 -7.90 -6.74
CA ASN A 280 9.51 -7.44 -7.91
C ASN A 280 8.70 -7.60 -9.22
N ILE A 281 7.41 -7.26 -9.17
CA ILE A 281 6.52 -7.30 -10.33
C ILE A 281 6.02 -5.89 -10.61
N ASN A 282 6.10 -5.48 -11.87
CA ASN A 282 5.51 -4.21 -12.30
C ASN A 282 4.01 -4.17 -11.93
N PHE A 283 3.56 -3.07 -11.35
CA PHE A 283 2.19 -2.96 -10.82
C PHE A 283 1.11 -3.22 -11.87
N HIS A 284 1.26 -2.69 -13.09
CA HIS A 284 0.30 -2.91 -14.18
C HIS A 284 0.28 -4.37 -14.63
N LYS A 285 1.43 -5.04 -14.64
CA LYS A 285 1.50 -6.49 -14.87
C LYS A 285 0.76 -7.25 -13.78
N LEU A 286 0.92 -6.89 -12.50
CA LEU A 286 0.22 -7.55 -11.39
C LEU A 286 -1.31 -7.38 -11.51
N LEU A 287 -1.78 -6.18 -11.85
CA LEU A 287 -3.19 -5.90 -12.13
C LEU A 287 -3.73 -6.81 -13.23
N THR A 288 -3.00 -6.89 -14.36
CA THR A 288 -3.39 -7.69 -15.53
C THR A 288 -3.45 -9.17 -15.21
N LEU A 289 -2.52 -9.71 -14.42
CA LEU A 289 -2.50 -11.12 -14.01
C LEU A 289 -3.72 -11.52 -13.18
N ASN A 290 -4.31 -10.56 -12.47
CA ASN A 290 -5.38 -10.76 -11.49
C ASN A 290 -6.74 -10.21 -11.94
N ASP A 291 -6.84 -9.72 -13.18
CA ASP A 291 -8.05 -9.11 -13.73
C ASP A 291 -8.55 -7.94 -12.84
N LEU A 292 -7.60 -7.11 -12.32
CA LEU A 292 -7.87 -6.00 -11.41
C LEU A 292 -7.70 -4.64 -12.08
N GLY A 293 -8.52 -3.66 -11.67
CA GLY A 293 -8.35 -2.25 -12.03
C GLY A 293 -7.33 -1.53 -11.14
N PRO A 294 -6.82 -0.36 -11.56
CA PRO A 294 -5.76 0.37 -10.83
C PRO A 294 -6.20 0.95 -9.49
N THR A 295 -7.50 1.02 -9.24
CA THR A 295 -8.11 1.44 -7.96
C THR A 295 -8.63 0.27 -7.14
N ALA A 296 -8.34 -0.97 -7.55
CA ALA A 296 -8.80 -2.15 -6.82
C ALA A 296 -8.20 -2.19 -5.41
N VAL A 297 -9.08 -2.32 -4.41
CA VAL A 297 -8.71 -2.52 -3.01
C VAL A 297 -8.69 -4.01 -2.73
N LEU A 298 -7.62 -4.49 -2.09
CA LEU A 298 -7.49 -5.89 -1.72
C LEU A 298 -8.42 -6.24 -0.56
N SER A 299 -9.22 -7.29 -0.74
CA SER A 299 -9.92 -7.89 0.39
C SER A 299 -8.93 -8.69 1.24
N PRO A 300 -9.01 -8.65 2.58
CA PRO A 300 -8.18 -9.49 3.43
C PRO A 300 -8.32 -10.96 3.03
N GLY A 301 -7.19 -11.58 2.69
CA GLY A 301 -7.14 -12.97 2.27
C GLY A 301 -7.51 -13.27 0.82
N GLN A 302 -7.49 -12.24 -0.03
CA GLN A 302 -7.56 -12.43 -1.47
C GLN A 302 -6.27 -13.09 -2.00
N LEU A 303 -6.42 -14.08 -2.90
CA LEU A 303 -5.30 -14.67 -3.63
C LEU A 303 -4.86 -13.75 -4.76
N ILE A 304 -3.55 -13.48 -4.83
CA ILE A 304 -2.93 -12.64 -5.86
C ILE A 304 -1.86 -13.45 -6.59
N PHE A 305 -2.10 -13.69 -7.86
CA PHE A 305 -1.22 -14.41 -8.75
C PHE A 305 -0.07 -13.52 -9.21
N LEU A 306 1.14 -14.03 -9.06
CA LEU A 306 2.39 -13.37 -9.44
C LEU A 306 2.82 -13.77 -10.87
N GLU A 307 2.17 -14.78 -11.44
CA GLU A 307 2.45 -15.36 -12.75
C GLU A 307 1.15 -15.60 -13.53
N LYS A 308 1.26 -15.76 -14.84
CA LYS A 308 0.11 -16.03 -15.72
C LYS A 308 -0.46 -17.41 -15.43
N ARG A 309 -1.71 -17.46 -14.97
CA ARG A 309 -2.45 -18.71 -14.77
C ARG A 309 -2.59 -19.50 -16.07
N PRO A 310 -2.40 -20.84 -16.06
CA PRO A 310 -2.61 -21.67 -17.24
C PRO A 310 -4.09 -21.70 -17.65
N LYS A 311 -4.33 -22.06 -18.91
CA LYS A 311 -5.69 -22.19 -19.46
C LYS A 311 -6.45 -23.38 -18.88
N LYS A 312 -5.75 -24.38 -18.35
CA LYS A 312 -6.28 -25.67 -17.89
C LYS A 312 -6.00 -25.88 -16.41
N GLY A 313 -6.95 -26.44 -15.67
CA GLY A 313 -6.78 -26.87 -14.28
C GLY A 313 -6.14 -28.25 -14.14
N GLU A 314 -5.73 -28.61 -12.92
CA GLU A 314 -5.20 -29.93 -12.58
C GLU A 314 -6.28 -31.03 -12.70
N LYS A 315 -7.52 -30.69 -12.39
CA LYS A 315 -8.69 -31.59 -12.44
C LYS A 315 -9.50 -31.33 -13.71
N GLU A 316 -10.24 -32.34 -14.18
CA GLU A 316 -11.18 -32.18 -15.30
C GLU A 316 -12.32 -31.21 -14.95
N TYR A 317 -12.88 -31.36 -13.75
CA TYR A 317 -13.90 -30.47 -13.21
C TYR A 317 -13.83 -30.37 -11.68
N VAL A 318 -14.52 -29.38 -11.12
CA VAL A 318 -14.86 -29.28 -9.70
C VAL A 318 -16.37 -29.16 -9.52
N ILE A 319 -16.86 -29.38 -8.31
CA ILE A 319 -18.27 -29.22 -7.98
C ILE A 319 -18.50 -27.83 -7.38
N SER A 320 -19.42 -27.05 -7.96
CA SER A 320 -19.75 -25.72 -7.47
C SER A 320 -20.40 -25.78 -6.09
N LYS A 321 -20.00 -24.86 -5.21
CA LYS A 321 -20.75 -24.56 -3.98
C LYS A 321 -21.87 -23.57 -4.27
N TYR A 322 -22.90 -23.55 -3.42
CA TYR A 322 -24.00 -22.60 -3.53
C TYR A 322 -23.49 -21.16 -3.48
N GLY A 323 -23.88 -20.33 -4.45
CA GLY A 323 -23.52 -18.92 -4.52
C GLY A 323 -22.10 -18.63 -5.01
N GLN A 324 -21.27 -19.66 -5.19
CA GLN A 324 -19.89 -19.49 -5.65
C GLN A 324 -19.85 -19.00 -7.09
N SER A 325 -18.94 -18.08 -7.43
CA SER A 325 -18.78 -17.59 -8.81
C SER A 325 -17.66 -18.31 -9.57
N LEU A 326 -17.65 -18.18 -10.91
CA LEU A 326 -16.53 -18.68 -11.71
C LEU A 326 -15.23 -17.93 -11.41
N LYS A 327 -15.28 -16.66 -11.02
CA LYS A 327 -14.10 -15.89 -10.60
C LYS A 327 -13.45 -16.49 -9.35
N GLU A 328 -14.25 -16.84 -8.36
CA GLU A 328 -13.77 -17.49 -7.13
C GLU A 328 -13.19 -18.88 -7.43
N ILE A 329 -13.83 -19.66 -8.29
CA ILE A 329 -13.33 -20.98 -8.70
C ILE A 329 -12.02 -20.84 -9.48
N ALA A 330 -11.93 -19.89 -10.42
CA ALA A 330 -10.73 -19.63 -11.20
C ALA A 330 -9.54 -19.25 -10.29
N ALA A 331 -9.77 -18.41 -9.28
CA ALA A 331 -8.76 -18.07 -8.29
C ALA A 331 -8.37 -19.29 -7.43
N GLY A 332 -9.35 -20.02 -6.87
CA GLY A 332 -9.08 -21.17 -6.01
C GLY A 332 -8.42 -22.35 -6.73
N GLN A 333 -8.64 -22.51 -8.04
CA GLN A 333 -8.06 -23.58 -8.85
C GLN A 333 -6.84 -23.14 -9.67
N GLY A 334 -6.46 -21.85 -9.61
CA GLY A 334 -5.33 -21.32 -10.39
C GLY A 334 -5.51 -21.47 -11.90
N VAL A 335 -6.72 -21.23 -12.41
CA VAL A 335 -7.04 -21.30 -13.85
C VAL A 335 -7.35 -19.91 -14.38
N ALA A 336 -6.95 -19.64 -15.63
CA ALA A 336 -7.27 -18.38 -16.29
C ALA A 336 -8.80 -18.17 -16.37
N LEU A 337 -9.31 -17.07 -15.82
CA LEU A 337 -10.74 -16.77 -15.75
C LEU A 337 -11.41 -16.79 -17.13
N LYS A 338 -10.77 -16.18 -18.14
CA LYS A 338 -11.27 -16.16 -19.51
C LYS A 338 -11.48 -17.57 -20.10
N SER A 339 -10.56 -18.51 -19.81
CA SER A 339 -10.73 -19.91 -20.22
C SER A 339 -11.92 -20.54 -19.50
N LEU A 340 -12.03 -20.31 -18.20
CA LEU A 340 -13.08 -20.92 -17.39
C LEU A 340 -14.49 -20.44 -17.78
N VAL A 341 -14.64 -19.15 -18.06
CA VAL A 341 -15.86 -18.55 -18.65
C VAL A 341 -16.18 -19.19 -19.99
N SER A 342 -15.19 -19.35 -20.87
CA SER A 342 -15.38 -19.98 -22.19
C SER A 342 -15.77 -21.45 -22.08
N TYR A 343 -15.16 -22.20 -21.16
CA TYR A 343 -15.45 -23.62 -20.93
C TYR A 343 -16.86 -23.83 -20.41
N ASN A 344 -17.31 -22.98 -19.48
CA ASN A 344 -18.57 -23.20 -18.75
C ASN A 344 -19.74 -22.35 -19.27
N LYS A 345 -19.52 -21.56 -20.34
CA LYS A 345 -20.55 -20.78 -21.06
C LYS A 345 -21.39 -19.90 -20.12
N THR A 346 -20.76 -19.34 -19.09
CA THR A 346 -21.41 -18.58 -18.01
C THR A 346 -20.54 -17.38 -17.63
N ALA A 347 -21.15 -16.27 -17.22
CA ALA A 347 -20.40 -15.07 -16.82
C ALA A 347 -19.62 -15.28 -15.52
N ALA A 348 -18.52 -14.53 -15.37
CA ALA A 348 -17.54 -14.71 -14.29
C ALA A 348 -18.10 -14.52 -12.88
N GLU A 349 -18.97 -13.52 -12.71
CA GLU A 349 -19.44 -13.03 -11.40
C GLU A 349 -20.81 -13.58 -11.01
N LEU A 350 -21.48 -14.32 -11.90
CA LEU A 350 -22.81 -14.83 -11.58
C LEU A 350 -22.73 -15.94 -10.53
N PRO A 351 -23.54 -15.86 -9.45
CA PRO A 351 -23.56 -16.87 -8.41
C PRO A 351 -24.11 -18.18 -8.98
N LEU A 352 -23.42 -19.30 -8.74
CA LEU A 352 -23.80 -20.61 -9.26
C LEU A 352 -24.71 -21.37 -8.29
N ALA A 353 -25.62 -22.17 -8.83
CA ALA A 353 -26.28 -23.21 -8.05
C ALA A 353 -25.25 -24.27 -7.60
N ALA A 354 -25.48 -24.89 -6.45
CA ALA A 354 -24.61 -25.94 -5.91
C ALA A 354 -24.68 -27.25 -6.72
N GLY A 355 -23.63 -28.06 -6.65
CA GLY A 355 -23.63 -29.42 -7.18
C GLY A 355 -23.33 -29.55 -8.67
N GLN A 356 -23.02 -28.45 -9.36
CA GLN A 356 -22.76 -28.47 -10.80
C GLN A 356 -21.30 -28.77 -11.11
N LYS A 357 -21.04 -29.52 -12.19
CA LYS A 357 -19.68 -29.75 -12.68
C LYS A 357 -19.17 -28.50 -13.42
N VAL A 358 -18.19 -27.83 -12.82
CA VAL A 358 -17.47 -26.71 -13.42
C VAL A 358 -16.19 -27.24 -14.06
N TYR A 359 -16.15 -27.26 -15.39
CA TYR A 359 -15.07 -27.85 -16.18
C TYR A 359 -13.86 -26.93 -16.23
N LEU A 360 -12.67 -27.46 -15.95
CA LEU A 360 -11.43 -26.69 -15.87
C LEU A 360 -10.48 -26.92 -17.05
N ARG A 361 -10.73 -27.92 -17.91
CA ARG A 361 -9.81 -28.35 -18.98
C ARG A 361 -10.40 -28.35 -20.39
N GLY A 362 -11.72 -28.32 -20.51
CA GLY A 362 -12.46 -28.40 -21.78
C GLY A 362 -13.88 -27.83 -21.68
N LYS A 363 -14.58 -27.77 -22.82
CA LYS A 363 -15.93 -27.18 -22.89
C LYS A 363 -16.96 -28.06 -22.17
N ALA A 364 -17.75 -27.44 -21.31
CA ALA A 364 -18.91 -28.04 -20.68
C ALA A 364 -19.98 -28.36 -21.75
N PRO A 365 -20.75 -29.45 -21.56
CA PRO A 365 -21.83 -29.82 -22.48
C PRO A 365 -22.89 -28.72 -22.57
N ALA A 366 -23.26 -28.11 -21.42
CA ALA A 366 -24.24 -27.04 -21.32
C ALA A 366 -23.70 -25.86 -20.47
N ALA A 367 -24.39 -24.72 -20.51
CA ALA A 367 -24.12 -23.60 -19.62
C ALA A 367 -24.48 -23.94 -18.17
N LEU A 368 -23.78 -23.34 -17.21
CA LEU A 368 -24.08 -23.52 -15.79
C LEU A 368 -25.34 -22.74 -15.41
N LYS A 369 -26.14 -23.31 -14.51
CA LYS A 369 -27.28 -22.65 -13.90
C LYS A 369 -26.79 -21.64 -12.88
N THR A 370 -27.22 -20.41 -13.02
CA THR A 370 -26.95 -19.33 -12.08
C THR A 370 -28.14 -19.12 -11.15
N LEU A 371 -27.89 -18.66 -9.94
CA LEU A 371 -28.94 -18.14 -9.07
C LEU A 371 -29.38 -16.80 -9.68
N SER A 372 -30.56 -16.77 -10.30
CA SER A 372 -31.15 -15.52 -10.76
C SER A 372 -31.40 -14.61 -9.56
N LYS A 373 -31.42 -13.29 -9.78
CA LYS A 373 -32.07 -12.38 -8.84
C LYS A 373 -33.55 -12.72 -8.72
#